data_AF-A0A813MH86-F1
#
_entry.id   AF-A0A813MH86-F1
#
_cell.length_a   1.000
_cell.length_b   1.000
_cell.length_c   1.000
_cell.angle_alpha   90.00
_cell.angle_beta   90.00
_cell.angle_gamma   90.00
#
_symmetry.space_group_name_H-M   'P 1'
#
loop_
_entity.id
_entity.type
_entity.pdbx_description
1 polymer ?
#
loop_
_entity_poly.entity_id
_entity_poly.type
_entity_poly.pdbx_seq_one_letter_code
_entity_poly.pdbx_strand_id
1 'polypeptide(L)'
;MLFKRARELVSDVYYGLIQGTIRDAAKCNKIIKAIDDNNIDELRATLSQLNRKDVEEYLRRPIDSMRRTPLHYAAWAENTDILDVLLGYINEPDVEDKTGATPMMFVVGSGQDCLKKMTLLINKHADVNRKDKSGWTLLHAAVQSRKRDILELLVNNGANLHIVDGDFRSLLHIACDSGDISIVKYLVEKGVSLRAKDKNGWTPLHIACGPADDYELVHYLIQFGADPYARDMNHSTPLDLATQFKAKNVENYLKALTNQDVETDVDDLCSEGGLTYDTYESDNVFESEPTSKRVSQKSNMSFRMVDMSSNKQQAVKL
;
A
#
# COMPACT_ATOMS: atom_id res chain seq x y z
N MET A 1 -10.62 0.72 -15.89
CA MET A 1 -11.81 -0.05 -16.32
C MET A 1 -12.90 -0.15 -15.26
N LEU A 2 -12.61 -0.49 -13.99
CA LEU A 2 -13.61 -0.69 -12.92
C LEU A 2 -14.69 0.40 -12.82
N PHE A 3 -14.32 1.69 -12.80
CA PHE A 3 -15.30 2.79 -12.73
C PHE A 3 -16.10 3.05 -14.01
N LYS A 4 -15.58 2.68 -15.20
CA LYS A 4 -16.36 2.75 -16.45
C LYS A 4 -17.50 1.73 -16.47
N ARG A 5 -17.39 0.66 -15.68
CA ARG A 5 -18.44 -0.36 -15.46
C ARG A 5 -19.38 0.03 -14.32
N ALA A 6 -18.92 0.79 -13.33
CA ALA A 6 -19.80 1.45 -12.36
C ALA A 6 -20.69 2.51 -13.05
N ARG A 7 -20.17 3.25 -14.02
CA ARG A 7 -20.91 4.23 -14.84
C ARG A 7 -22.14 3.65 -15.56
N GLU A 8 -22.19 2.35 -15.82
CA GLU A 8 -23.31 1.64 -16.48
C GLU A 8 -24.29 1.01 -15.47
N LEU A 9 -23.85 0.66 -14.26
CA LEU A 9 -24.71 0.07 -13.22
C LEU A 9 -25.38 1.11 -12.31
N VAL A 10 -24.91 2.35 -12.34
CA VAL A 10 -25.36 3.42 -11.42
C VAL A 10 -26.57 4.20 -11.95
N SER A 11 -26.81 4.23 -13.27
CA SER A 11 -27.91 5.01 -13.87
C SER A 11 -29.28 4.65 -13.31
N ASP A 12 -29.53 3.36 -13.08
CA ASP A 12 -30.89 2.87 -12.80
C ASP A 12 -31.25 2.91 -11.31
N VAL A 13 -30.24 2.95 -10.44
CA VAL A 13 -30.41 3.05 -8.98
C VAL A 13 -30.49 4.52 -8.52
N TYR A 14 -29.80 5.43 -9.21
CA TYR A 14 -29.69 6.86 -8.88
C TYR A 14 -31.04 7.57 -8.73
N TYR A 15 -31.98 7.31 -9.65
CA TYR A 15 -33.22 8.09 -9.74
C TYR A 15 -34.29 7.71 -8.71
N GLY A 16 -34.14 6.59 -8.00
CA GLY A 16 -35.14 6.10 -7.04
C GLY A 16 -35.02 6.72 -5.64
N LEU A 17 -33.81 6.88 -5.12
CA LEU A 17 -33.57 7.24 -3.71
C LEU A 17 -33.84 8.71 -3.37
N ILE A 18 -33.81 9.62 -4.36
CA ILE A 18 -33.98 11.06 -4.16
C ILE A 18 -35.47 11.48 -4.10
N GLN A 19 -36.40 10.66 -4.60
CA GLN A 19 -37.80 11.06 -4.84
C GLN A 19 -38.63 11.37 -3.59
N GLY A 20 -38.21 10.91 -2.40
CA GLY A 20 -39.07 10.94 -1.21
C GLY A 20 -39.07 12.22 -0.38
N THR A 21 -38.06 13.11 -0.48
CA THR A 21 -37.81 14.09 0.61
C THR A 21 -37.26 15.48 0.23
N ILE A 22 -37.00 15.80 -1.05
CA ILE A 22 -36.41 17.10 -1.43
C ILE A 22 -37.38 17.90 -2.31
N ARG A 23 -37.68 19.15 -1.92
CA ARG A 23 -38.55 20.08 -2.68
C ARG A 23 -38.10 20.33 -4.12
N ASP A 24 -36.80 20.14 -4.39
CA ASP A 24 -36.12 20.46 -5.66
C ASP A 24 -35.34 19.25 -6.23
N ALA A 25 -35.86 18.03 -6.08
CA ALA A 25 -35.23 16.78 -6.56
C ALA A 25 -34.73 16.83 -8.02
N ALA A 26 -35.41 17.58 -8.91
CA ALA A 26 -34.96 17.78 -10.29
C ALA A 26 -33.66 18.61 -10.41
N LYS A 27 -33.46 19.64 -9.57
CA LYS A 27 -32.22 20.43 -9.54
C LYS A 27 -31.07 19.62 -8.92
N CYS A 28 -31.35 18.80 -7.91
CA CYS A 28 -30.41 17.83 -7.35
C CYS A 28 -29.84 16.90 -8.42
N ASN A 29 -30.70 16.29 -9.24
CA ASN A 29 -30.26 15.41 -10.33
C ASN A 29 -29.42 16.16 -11.39
N LYS A 30 -29.74 17.43 -11.67
CA LYS A 30 -28.90 18.29 -12.54
C LYS A 30 -27.52 18.55 -11.96
N ILE A 31 -27.39 18.78 -10.65
CA ILE A 31 -26.08 18.96 -9.99
C ILE A 31 -25.20 17.73 -10.21
N ILE A 32 -25.69 16.51 -9.93
CA ILE A 32 -24.85 15.32 -10.12
C ILE A 32 -24.54 15.11 -11.59
N LYS A 33 -25.53 15.25 -12.48
CA LYS A 33 -25.29 15.12 -13.92
C LYS A 33 -24.22 16.10 -14.41
N ALA A 34 -24.24 17.36 -13.96
CA ALA A 34 -23.23 18.35 -14.30
C ALA A 34 -21.83 17.98 -13.78
N ILE A 35 -21.72 17.32 -12.61
CA ILE A 35 -20.47 16.77 -12.10
C ILE A 35 -19.99 15.60 -12.98
N ASP A 36 -20.87 14.65 -13.30
CA ASP A 36 -20.57 13.45 -14.12
C ASP A 36 -20.17 13.83 -15.57
N ASP A 37 -20.82 14.84 -16.15
CA ASP A 37 -20.56 15.37 -17.49
C ASP A 37 -19.37 16.37 -17.52
N ASN A 38 -18.73 16.66 -16.37
CA ASN A 38 -17.69 17.69 -16.20
C ASN A 38 -18.12 19.13 -16.60
N ASN A 39 -19.42 19.42 -16.57
CA ASN A 39 -20.03 20.67 -17.01
C ASN A 39 -20.08 21.70 -15.86
N ILE A 40 -18.99 22.47 -15.69
CA ILE A 40 -18.89 23.52 -14.66
C ILE A 40 -19.93 24.64 -14.83
N ASP A 41 -20.33 24.96 -16.05
CA ASP A 41 -21.29 26.04 -16.31
C ASP A 41 -22.71 25.64 -15.91
N GLU A 42 -23.15 24.43 -16.25
CA GLU A 42 -24.46 23.91 -15.79
C GLU A 42 -24.47 23.68 -14.28
N LEU A 43 -23.35 23.27 -13.67
CA LEU A 43 -23.21 23.18 -12.22
C LEU A 43 -23.41 24.55 -11.56
N ARG A 44 -22.66 25.57 -11.99
CA ARG A 44 -22.77 26.95 -11.46
C ARG A 44 -24.17 27.54 -11.70
N ALA A 45 -24.75 27.33 -12.88
CA ALA A 45 -26.08 27.80 -13.24
C ALA A 45 -27.21 27.10 -12.47
N THR A 46 -27.00 25.84 -12.03
CA THR A 46 -27.96 25.12 -11.18
C THR A 46 -27.83 25.50 -9.71
N LEU A 47 -26.59 25.65 -9.20
CA LEU A 47 -26.32 26.07 -7.82
C LEU A 47 -26.81 27.49 -7.54
N SER A 48 -26.76 28.41 -8.50
CA SER A 48 -27.27 29.78 -8.35
C SER A 48 -28.80 29.88 -8.26
N GLN A 49 -29.54 28.81 -8.62
CA GLN A 49 -31.01 28.71 -8.52
C GLN A 49 -31.49 28.09 -7.20
N LEU A 50 -30.57 27.85 -6.26
CA LEU A 50 -30.81 27.25 -4.96
C LEU A 50 -30.34 28.22 -3.87
N ASN A 51 -31.00 28.20 -2.71
CA ASN A 51 -30.45 28.90 -1.55
C ASN A 51 -29.29 28.08 -0.97
N ARG A 52 -28.34 28.77 -0.32
CA ARG A 52 -27.11 28.15 0.20
C ARG A 52 -27.37 26.98 1.16
N LYS A 53 -28.41 27.06 2.00
CA LYS A 53 -28.71 26.03 3.00
C LYS A 53 -29.17 24.73 2.34
N ASP A 54 -30.01 24.81 1.31
CA ASP A 54 -30.47 23.63 0.57
C ASP A 54 -29.32 22.97 -0.21
N VAL A 55 -28.38 23.76 -0.73
CA VAL A 55 -27.13 23.25 -1.33
C VAL A 55 -26.27 22.54 -0.28
N GLU A 56 -26.02 23.15 0.88
CA GLU A 56 -25.22 22.56 1.96
C GLU A 56 -25.85 21.27 2.50
N GLU A 57 -27.18 21.21 2.66
CA GLU A 57 -27.88 19.98 3.02
C GLU A 57 -27.70 18.92 1.93
N TYR A 58 -27.91 19.28 0.66
CA TYR A 58 -27.83 18.34 -0.45
C TYR A 58 -26.44 17.73 -0.62
N LEU A 59 -25.38 18.54 -0.59
CA LEU A 59 -24.01 18.10 -0.80
C LEU A 59 -23.48 17.17 0.31
N ARG A 60 -24.12 17.17 1.48
CA ARG A 60 -23.85 16.23 2.58
C ARG A 60 -24.57 14.88 2.43
N ARG A 61 -25.59 14.79 1.56
CA ARG A 61 -26.40 13.57 1.44
C ARG A 61 -25.69 12.53 0.55
N PRO A 62 -25.73 11.24 0.93
CA PRO A 62 -25.28 10.18 0.05
C PRO A 62 -26.17 10.07 -1.19
N ILE A 63 -25.54 9.89 -2.36
CA ILE A 63 -26.21 9.82 -3.66
C ILE A 63 -26.20 8.40 -4.27
N ASP A 64 -25.56 7.43 -3.61
CA ASP A 64 -25.53 6.03 -4.06
C ASP A 64 -25.52 4.99 -2.93
N SER A 65 -25.54 3.70 -3.34
CA SER A 65 -25.49 2.53 -2.46
C SER A 65 -24.14 2.30 -1.76
N MET A 66 -23.08 2.97 -2.23
CA MET A 66 -21.77 3.03 -1.56
C MET A 66 -21.69 4.20 -0.57
N ARG A 67 -22.78 4.92 -0.31
CA ARG A 67 -22.84 6.10 0.56
C ARG A 67 -21.96 7.27 0.12
N ARG A 68 -21.50 7.33 -1.13
CA ARG A 68 -20.69 8.45 -1.62
C ARG A 68 -21.54 9.71 -1.76
N THR A 69 -20.92 10.87 -1.57
CA THR A 69 -21.53 12.21 -1.69
C THR A 69 -21.08 12.88 -3.00
N PRO A 70 -21.72 13.98 -3.45
CA PRO A 70 -21.26 14.74 -4.63
C PRO A 70 -19.78 15.15 -4.57
N LEU A 71 -19.22 15.36 -3.38
CA LEU A 71 -17.80 15.70 -3.21
C LEU A 71 -16.85 14.56 -3.61
N HIS A 72 -17.24 13.30 -3.41
CA HIS A 72 -16.46 12.14 -3.88
C HIS A 72 -16.38 12.11 -5.41
N TYR A 73 -17.49 12.43 -6.07
CA TYR A 73 -17.58 12.49 -7.53
C TYR A 73 -16.78 13.69 -8.08
N ALA A 74 -16.89 14.85 -7.45
CA ALA A 74 -16.10 16.05 -7.80
C ALA A 74 -14.58 15.85 -7.61
N ALA A 75 -14.16 15.09 -6.59
CA ALA A 75 -12.76 14.73 -6.41
C ALA A 75 -12.23 13.85 -7.56
N TRP A 76 -13.07 12.97 -8.12
CA TRP A 76 -12.74 12.16 -9.30
C TRP A 76 -12.82 12.94 -10.61
N ALA A 77 -13.83 13.81 -10.78
CA ALA A 77 -14.14 14.58 -11.99
C ALA A 77 -12.91 15.28 -12.58
N GLU A 78 -12.73 15.27 -13.90
CA GLU A 78 -11.53 15.79 -14.56
C GLU A 78 -11.35 17.30 -14.35
N ASN A 79 -12.45 18.06 -14.29
CA ASN A 79 -12.43 19.50 -14.08
C ASN A 79 -12.28 19.89 -12.60
N THR A 80 -11.12 20.45 -12.23
CA THR A 80 -10.79 20.91 -10.88
C THR A 80 -11.75 21.97 -10.33
N ASP A 81 -12.32 22.83 -11.19
CA ASP A 81 -13.24 23.90 -10.76
C ASP A 81 -14.52 23.34 -10.14
N ILE A 82 -14.91 22.11 -10.51
CA ILE A 82 -16.07 21.43 -9.92
C ILE A 82 -15.81 21.13 -8.45
N LEU A 83 -14.61 20.63 -8.12
CA LEU A 83 -14.21 20.39 -6.74
C LEU A 83 -14.14 21.69 -5.94
N ASP A 84 -13.52 22.74 -6.50
CA ASP A 84 -13.41 24.05 -5.85
C ASP A 84 -14.78 24.68 -5.55
N VAL A 85 -15.69 24.67 -6.53
CA VAL A 85 -17.07 25.17 -6.35
C VAL A 85 -17.79 24.43 -5.23
N LEU A 86 -17.72 23.10 -5.16
CA LEU A 86 -18.35 22.35 -4.06
C LEU A 86 -17.69 22.63 -2.70
N LEU A 87 -16.38 22.80 -2.65
CA LEU A 87 -15.65 23.21 -1.44
C LEU A 87 -15.95 24.66 -1.01
N GLY A 88 -16.60 25.47 -1.85
CA GLY A 88 -17.22 26.75 -1.47
C GLY A 88 -18.47 26.62 -0.59
N TYR A 89 -19.09 25.42 -0.56
CA TYR A 89 -20.25 25.09 0.26
C TYR A 89 -19.93 24.12 1.40
N ILE A 90 -18.94 23.24 1.22
CA ILE A 90 -18.63 22.17 2.17
C ILE A 90 -17.49 22.58 3.11
N ASN A 91 -17.78 22.59 4.41
CA ASN A 91 -16.81 22.84 5.48
C ASN A 91 -16.19 21.55 6.07
N GLU A 92 -16.76 20.39 5.76
CA GLU A 92 -16.33 19.07 6.20
C GLU A 92 -15.98 18.22 4.97
N PRO A 93 -14.76 18.36 4.40
CA PRO A 93 -14.36 17.66 3.17
C PRO A 93 -14.16 16.15 3.37
N ASP A 94 -14.20 15.71 4.62
CA ASP A 94 -13.62 14.48 5.15
C ASP A 94 -14.67 13.38 5.40
N VAL A 95 -15.80 13.49 4.69
CA VAL A 95 -16.94 12.57 4.73
C VAL A 95 -16.57 11.19 4.18
N GLU A 96 -16.95 10.14 4.90
CA GLU A 96 -16.67 8.75 4.50
C GLU A 96 -17.80 8.12 3.69
N ASP A 97 -17.41 7.32 2.70
CA ASP A 97 -18.30 6.37 2.04
C ASP A 97 -18.49 5.06 2.84
N LYS A 98 -19.08 4.04 2.22
CA LYS A 98 -19.35 2.74 2.85
C LYS A 98 -18.08 1.95 3.15
N THR A 99 -16.97 2.13 2.41
CA THR A 99 -15.68 1.49 2.72
C THR A 99 -14.83 2.31 3.68
N GLY A 100 -15.23 3.55 3.99
CA GLY A 100 -14.44 4.47 4.82
C GLY A 100 -13.51 5.37 4.00
N ALA A 101 -13.62 5.34 2.67
CA ALA A 101 -12.82 6.22 1.82
C ALA A 101 -13.36 7.65 1.87
N THR A 102 -12.46 8.64 1.90
CA THR A 102 -12.80 10.07 1.81
C THR A 102 -12.67 10.58 0.37
N PRO A 103 -13.28 11.72 -0.01
CA PRO A 103 -13.09 12.32 -1.33
C PRO A 103 -11.62 12.48 -1.74
N MET A 104 -10.74 12.81 -0.79
CA MET A 104 -9.30 12.94 -1.06
C MET A 104 -8.68 11.63 -1.60
N MET A 105 -9.16 10.46 -1.16
CA MET A 105 -8.69 9.16 -1.67
C MET A 105 -9.07 8.91 -3.13
N PHE A 106 -10.13 9.53 -3.63
CA PHE A 106 -10.52 9.43 -5.05
C PHE A 106 -9.65 10.31 -5.95
N VAL A 107 -8.97 11.33 -5.40
CA VAL A 107 -8.11 12.23 -6.18
C VAL A 107 -6.91 11.51 -6.78
N VAL A 108 -6.30 10.57 -6.06
CA VAL A 108 -5.11 9.82 -6.53
C VAL A 108 -5.42 8.99 -7.77
N GLY A 109 -6.64 8.48 -7.91
CA GLY A 109 -7.11 7.81 -9.14
C GLY A 109 -7.54 8.75 -10.26
N SER A 110 -7.67 10.05 -10.00
CA SER A 110 -8.02 11.07 -11.00
C SER A 110 -6.82 11.47 -11.86
N GLY A 111 -7.11 12.13 -12.99
CA GLY A 111 -6.15 12.46 -14.05
C GLY A 111 -5.13 13.56 -13.71
N GLN A 112 -4.83 14.41 -14.69
CA GLN A 112 -3.67 15.31 -14.68
C GLN A 112 -3.65 16.30 -13.50
N ASP A 113 -4.81 16.77 -13.03
CA ASP A 113 -4.91 17.78 -11.98
C ASP A 113 -4.87 17.22 -10.53
N CYS A 114 -4.40 15.99 -10.35
CA CYS A 114 -4.29 15.32 -9.05
C CYS A 114 -3.67 16.23 -7.95
N LEU A 115 -2.53 16.87 -8.23
CA LEU A 115 -1.82 17.72 -7.27
C LEU A 115 -2.60 18.99 -6.87
N LYS A 116 -3.34 19.60 -7.81
CA LYS A 116 -4.16 20.80 -7.54
C LYS A 116 -5.32 20.47 -6.63
N LYS A 117 -6.06 19.40 -6.93
CA LYS A 117 -7.20 18.92 -6.13
C LYS A 117 -6.78 18.50 -4.72
N MET A 118 -5.63 17.82 -4.61
CA MET A 118 -5.01 17.49 -3.33
C MET A 118 -4.76 18.76 -2.49
N THR A 119 -4.14 19.77 -3.10
CA THR A 119 -3.90 21.08 -2.46
C THR A 119 -5.20 21.77 -2.04
N LEU A 120 -6.25 21.76 -2.87
CA LEU A 120 -7.57 22.33 -2.53
C LEU A 120 -8.20 21.68 -1.29
N LEU A 121 -8.15 20.35 -1.19
CA LEU A 121 -8.71 19.62 -0.05
C LEU A 121 -7.89 19.84 1.23
N ILE A 122 -6.56 19.83 1.15
CA ILE A 122 -5.67 20.15 2.29
C ILE A 122 -5.92 21.59 2.78
N ASN A 123 -6.05 22.55 1.87
CA ASN A 123 -6.41 23.96 2.20
C ASN A 123 -7.82 24.09 2.82
N LYS A 124 -8.66 23.06 2.71
CA LYS A 124 -9.98 22.95 3.35
C LYS A 124 -9.96 22.09 4.61
N HIS A 125 -8.77 21.83 5.16
CA HIS A 125 -8.53 21.08 6.40
C HIS A 125 -8.97 19.60 6.35
N ALA A 126 -8.97 18.99 5.16
CA ALA A 126 -9.10 17.54 5.04
C ALA A 126 -7.87 16.82 5.63
N ASP A 127 -8.08 15.75 6.39
CA ASP A 127 -6.99 15.03 7.07
C ASP A 127 -6.29 14.04 6.11
N VAL A 128 -4.98 14.26 5.93
CA VAL A 128 -4.11 13.41 5.10
C VAL A 128 -3.86 12.01 5.70
N ASN A 129 -4.13 11.83 7.00
CA ASN A 129 -3.92 10.58 7.74
C ASN A 129 -5.13 9.66 7.81
N ARG A 130 -6.25 10.03 7.17
CA ARG A 130 -7.46 9.19 7.13
C ARG A 130 -7.14 7.83 6.51
N LYS A 131 -7.78 6.81 7.08
CA LYS A 131 -7.69 5.42 6.64
C LYS A 131 -9.09 4.86 6.40
N ASP A 132 -9.22 4.04 5.36
CA ASP A 132 -10.44 3.29 5.12
C ASP A 132 -10.56 2.08 6.07
N LYS A 133 -11.64 1.30 5.94
CA LYS A 133 -11.91 0.13 6.79
C LYS A 133 -10.96 -1.05 6.56
N SER A 134 -10.15 -1.03 5.50
CA SER A 134 -9.07 -1.99 5.27
C SER A 134 -7.71 -1.53 5.84
N GLY A 135 -7.66 -0.30 6.40
CA GLY A 135 -6.41 0.34 6.83
C GLY A 135 -5.67 1.05 5.70
N TRP A 136 -6.24 1.10 4.49
CA TRP A 136 -5.63 1.79 3.36
C TRP A 136 -5.66 3.30 3.58
N THR A 137 -4.57 3.98 3.20
CA THR A 137 -4.39 5.43 3.40
C THR A 137 -4.03 6.09 2.08
N LEU A 138 -3.96 7.42 2.09
CA LEU A 138 -3.58 8.16 0.91
C LEU A 138 -2.11 7.98 0.51
N LEU A 139 -1.22 7.77 1.50
CA LEU A 139 0.18 7.42 1.26
C LEU A 139 0.30 6.06 0.57
N HIS A 140 -0.47 5.05 1.00
CA HIS A 140 -0.52 3.75 0.33
C HIS A 140 -0.93 3.90 -1.15
N ALA A 141 -1.96 4.71 -1.43
CA ALA A 141 -2.41 5.00 -2.79
C ALA A 141 -1.36 5.74 -3.64
N ALA A 142 -0.67 6.74 -3.07
CA ALA A 142 0.36 7.52 -3.76
C ALA A 142 1.58 6.65 -4.14
N VAL A 143 2.07 5.82 -3.21
CA VAL A 143 3.19 4.88 -3.45
C VAL A 143 2.81 3.83 -4.49
N GLN A 144 1.64 3.19 -4.35
CA GLN A 144 1.16 2.18 -5.31
C GLN A 144 0.97 2.74 -6.73
N SER A 145 0.58 4.02 -6.84
CA SER A 145 0.35 4.71 -8.11
C SER A 145 1.61 5.37 -8.68
N ARG A 146 2.78 5.22 -8.02
CA ARG A 146 4.05 5.87 -8.38
C ARG A 146 3.97 7.41 -8.47
N LYS A 147 3.11 8.03 -7.67
CA LYS A 147 2.89 9.49 -7.64
C LYS A 147 3.75 10.14 -6.56
N ARG A 148 5.05 10.31 -6.86
CA ARG A 148 6.05 10.88 -5.94
C ARG A 148 5.73 12.32 -5.52
N ASP A 149 5.18 13.13 -6.41
CA ASP A 149 4.71 14.50 -6.14
C ASP A 149 3.61 14.53 -5.06
N ILE A 150 2.66 13.60 -5.12
CA ILE A 150 1.61 13.45 -4.12
C ILE A 150 2.17 12.92 -2.80
N LEU A 151 3.09 11.95 -2.85
CA LEU A 151 3.79 11.43 -1.67
C LEU A 151 4.53 12.56 -0.91
N GLU A 152 5.30 13.38 -1.63
CA GLU A 152 6.02 14.52 -1.05
C GLU A 152 5.05 15.57 -0.47
N LEU A 153 3.96 15.91 -1.18
CA LEU A 153 2.92 16.81 -0.68
C LEU A 153 2.31 16.29 0.64
N LEU A 154 2.00 15.01 0.73
CA LEU A 154 1.40 14.40 1.92
C LEU A 154 2.35 14.42 3.12
N VAL A 155 3.61 14.03 2.93
CA VAL A 155 4.62 14.05 3.99
C VAL A 155 4.88 15.47 4.49
N ASN A 156 4.93 16.46 3.59
CA ASN A 156 5.07 17.87 3.95
C ASN A 156 3.85 18.44 4.70
N ASN A 157 2.69 17.77 4.64
CA ASN A 157 1.48 18.10 5.39
C ASN A 157 1.23 17.15 6.59
N GLY A 158 2.27 16.47 7.09
CA GLY A 158 2.20 15.69 8.32
C GLY A 158 1.57 14.30 8.19
N ALA A 159 1.61 13.69 7.00
CA ALA A 159 1.18 12.31 6.82
C ALA A 159 2.15 11.32 7.49
N ASN A 160 1.59 10.36 8.25
CA ASN A 160 2.35 9.37 9.01
C ASN A 160 2.92 8.27 8.09
N LEU A 161 4.25 8.17 8.04
CA LEU A 161 4.96 7.14 7.28
C LEU A 161 5.04 5.77 7.99
N HIS A 162 4.79 5.71 9.30
CA HIS A 162 4.78 4.49 10.10
C HIS A 162 3.40 3.83 10.09
N ILE A 163 2.93 3.51 8.90
CA ILE A 163 1.65 2.85 8.63
C ILE A 163 1.85 1.48 7.98
N VAL A 164 0.83 0.63 8.09
CA VAL A 164 0.75 -0.68 7.47
C VAL A 164 -0.64 -0.90 6.87
N ASP A 165 -0.73 -1.69 5.80
CA ASP A 165 -2.00 -2.16 5.25
C ASP A 165 -2.56 -3.38 6.02
N GLY A 166 -3.70 -3.92 5.58
CA GLY A 166 -4.33 -5.10 6.18
C GLY A 166 -3.51 -6.39 6.10
N ASP A 167 -2.44 -6.42 5.30
CA ASP A 167 -1.47 -7.52 5.21
C ASP A 167 -0.19 -7.24 6.03
N PHE A 168 -0.23 -6.22 6.91
CA PHE A 168 0.91 -5.69 7.67
C PHE A 168 2.07 -5.15 6.81
N ARG A 169 1.85 -4.89 5.51
CA ARG A 169 2.88 -4.35 4.62
C ARG A 169 3.08 -2.87 4.92
N SER A 170 4.32 -2.49 5.25
CA SER A 170 4.72 -1.08 5.35
C SER A 170 4.83 -0.41 3.98
N LEU A 171 4.89 0.93 3.95
CA LEU A 171 5.09 1.68 2.70
C LEU A 171 6.31 1.22 1.88
N LEU A 172 7.39 0.76 2.52
CA LEU A 172 8.56 0.23 1.80
C LEU A 172 8.27 -1.09 1.08
N HIS A 173 7.42 -1.96 1.61
CA HIS A 173 7.00 -3.18 0.89
C HIS A 173 6.25 -2.80 -0.40
N ILE A 174 5.31 -1.85 -0.29
CA ILE A 174 4.48 -1.38 -1.41
C ILE A 174 5.34 -0.63 -2.44
N ALA A 175 6.38 0.09 -2.00
CA ALA A 175 7.33 0.77 -2.89
C ALA A 175 8.27 -0.21 -3.62
N CYS A 176 8.70 -1.30 -2.95
CA CYS A 176 9.48 -2.36 -3.60
C CYS A 176 8.62 -3.15 -4.60
N ASP A 177 7.37 -3.47 -4.24
CA ASP A 177 6.39 -4.15 -5.13
C ASP A 177 6.02 -3.26 -6.33
N SER A 178 5.95 -1.94 -6.13
CA SER A 178 5.72 -1.00 -7.23
C SER A 178 6.95 -0.82 -8.12
N GLY A 179 8.16 -1.21 -7.70
CA GLY A 179 9.40 -1.09 -8.50
C GLY A 179 9.83 0.34 -8.81
N ASP A 180 9.35 1.34 -8.05
CA ASP A 180 9.80 2.73 -8.19
C ASP A 180 10.91 3.03 -7.18
N ILE A 181 12.15 2.81 -7.61
CA ILE A 181 13.33 3.05 -6.77
C ILE A 181 13.44 4.52 -6.31
N SER A 182 12.84 5.48 -7.03
CA SER A 182 12.86 6.88 -6.60
C SER A 182 12.00 7.12 -5.36
N ILE A 183 10.89 6.38 -5.22
CA ILE A 183 10.04 6.37 -4.04
C ILE A 183 10.69 5.56 -2.91
N VAL A 184 11.33 4.43 -3.21
CA VAL A 184 12.09 3.65 -2.21
C VAL A 184 13.19 4.51 -1.58
N LYS A 185 14.01 5.18 -2.40
CA LYS A 185 15.07 6.11 -1.95
C LYS A 185 14.49 7.18 -1.01
N TYR A 186 13.41 7.84 -1.41
CA TYR A 186 12.73 8.84 -0.58
C TYR A 186 12.21 8.28 0.76
N LEU A 187 11.60 7.09 0.78
CA LEU A 187 11.09 6.50 2.02
C LEU A 187 12.22 6.05 2.97
N VAL A 188 13.35 5.59 2.45
CA VAL A 188 14.55 5.28 3.24
C VAL A 188 15.17 6.55 3.82
N GLU A 189 15.29 7.62 3.03
CA GLU A 189 15.72 8.95 3.49
C GLU A 189 14.81 9.52 4.60
N LYS A 190 13.52 9.19 4.60
CA LYS A 190 12.56 9.54 5.66
C LYS A 190 12.54 8.57 6.85
N GLY A 191 13.45 7.59 6.92
CA GLY A 191 13.59 6.68 8.06
C GLY A 191 12.52 5.60 8.18
N VAL A 192 11.86 5.22 7.08
CA VAL A 192 10.93 4.07 7.10
C VAL A 192 11.71 2.77 7.29
N SER A 193 11.21 1.88 8.14
CA SER A 193 11.95 0.68 8.56
C SER A 193 12.12 -0.35 7.44
N LEU A 194 13.38 -0.61 7.09
CA LEU A 194 13.83 -1.72 6.24
C LEU A 194 13.63 -3.11 6.86
N ARG A 195 13.33 -3.18 8.17
CA ARG A 195 13.20 -4.41 8.95
C ARG A 195 11.75 -4.78 9.28
N ALA A 196 10.78 -4.00 8.81
CA ALA A 196 9.36 -4.32 8.93
C ALA A 196 9.07 -5.69 8.31
N LYS A 197 8.14 -6.44 8.90
CA LYS A 197 7.67 -7.73 8.37
C LYS A 197 6.19 -7.69 8.07
N ASP A 198 5.79 -8.20 6.91
CA ASP A 198 4.39 -8.40 6.55
C ASP A 198 3.79 -9.65 7.22
N LYS A 199 2.53 -9.97 6.89
CA LYS A 199 1.81 -11.17 7.38
C LYS A 199 2.50 -12.50 7.08
N ASN A 200 3.39 -12.57 6.08
CA ASN A 200 4.14 -13.75 5.68
C ASN A 200 5.54 -13.81 6.34
N GLY A 201 5.92 -12.75 7.06
CA GLY A 201 7.27 -12.56 7.59
C GLY A 201 8.26 -11.97 6.58
N TRP A 202 7.80 -11.59 5.39
CA TRP A 202 8.62 -10.96 4.34
C TRP A 202 9.02 -9.55 4.76
N THR A 203 10.25 -9.18 4.45
CA THR A 203 10.75 -7.78 4.58
C THR A 203 10.68 -7.08 3.22
N PRO A 204 10.86 -5.75 3.13
CA PRO A 204 10.95 -5.05 1.83
C PRO A 204 12.01 -5.66 0.88
N LEU A 205 13.10 -6.20 1.43
CA LEU A 205 14.14 -6.88 0.65
C LEU A 205 13.66 -8.22 0.04
N HIS A 206 12.77 -8.96 0.72
CA HIS A 206 12.14 -10.16 0.13
C HIS A 206 11.30 -9.79 -1.08
N ILE A 207 10.54 -8.69 -1.00
CA ILE A 207 9.74 -8.16 -2.12
C ILE A 207 10.64 -7.74 -3.29
N ALA A 208 11.73 -7.02 -3.00
CA ALA A 208 12.69 -6.57 -4.01
C ALA A 208 13.39 -7.74 -4.74
N CYS A 209 13.56 -8.89 -4.08
CA CYS A 209 14.08 -10.12 -4.69
C CYS A 209 13.04 -10.93 -5.48
N GLY A 210 11.91 -10.30 -5.84
CA GLY A 210 10.88 -10.84 -6.71
C GLY A 210 11.30 -10.97 -8.19
N PRO A 211 10.34 -11.29 -9.08
CA PRO A 211 10.62 -11.63 -10.49
C PRO A 211 11.06 -10.45 -11.38
N ALA A 212 11.28 -9.26 -10.82
CA ALA A 212 11.77 -8.09 -11.56
C ALA A 212 13.28 -8.14 -11.86
N ASP A 213 14.06 -8.91 -11.09
CA ASP A 213 15.54 -8.97 -11.16
C ASP A 213 16.21 -7.58 -11.04
N ASP A 214 15.63 -6.71 -10.20
CA ASP A 214 16.09 -5.34 -9.98
C ASP A 214 17.28 -5.30 -9.00
N TYR A 215 18.46 -5.48 -9.58
CA TYR A 215 19.74 -5.34 -8.87
C TYR A 215 19.91 -3.97 -8.21
N GLU A 216 19.48 -2.86 -8.83
CA GLU A 216 19.70 -1.52 -8.27
C GLU A 216 18.90 -1.34 -6.98
N LEU A 217 17.65 -1.79 -6.98
CA LEU A 217 16.78 -1.77 -5.80
C LEU A 217 17.35 -2.64 -4.67
N VAL A 218 17.73 -3.88 -4.97
CA VAL A 218 18.30 -4.81 -3.96
C VAL A 218 19.61 -4.28 -3.38
N HIS A 219 20.52 -3.82 -4.24
CA HIS A 219 21.79 -3.22 -3.84
C HIS A 219 21.59 -2.01 -2.93
N TYR A 220 20.69 -1.09 -3.31
CA TYR A 220 20.37 0.10 -2.52
C TYR A 220 19.81 -0.27 -1.13
N LEU A 221 18.88 -1.21 -1.04
CA LEU A 221 18.30 -1.64 0.24
C LEU A 221 19.37 -2.22 1.18
N ILE A 222 20.26 -3.08 0.66
CA ILE A 222 21.34 -3.69 1.45
C ILE A 222 22.38 -2.65 1.87
N GLN A 223 22.77 -1.73 0.98
CA GLN A 223 23.68 -0.62 1.29
C GLN A 223 23.18 0.24 2.48
N PHE A 224 21.86 0.39 2.63
CA PHE A 224 21.22 1.13 3.73
C PHE A 224 20.83 0.24 4.93
N GLY A 225 21.31 -1.01 5.00
CA GLY A 225 21.18 -1.87 6.17
C GLY A 225 19.94 -2.78 6.19
N ALA A 226 19.34 -3.07 5.03
CA ALA A 226 18.43 -4.20 4.92
C ALA A 226 19.20 -5.52 5.10
N ASP A 227 18.67 -6.42 5.92
CA ASP A 227 19.28 -7.70 6.28
C ASP A 227 19.11 -8.74 5.16
N PRO A 228 20.18 -9.13 4.43
CA PRO A 228 20.12 -10.12 3.35
C PRO A 228 19.89 -11.55 3.85
N TYR A 229 20.01 -11.78 5.15
CA TYR A 229 19.84 -13.08 5.81
C TYR A 229 18.52 -13.20 6.57
N ALA A 230 17.69 -12.15 6.53
CA ALA A 230 16.36 -12.15 7.15
C ALA A 230 15.54 -13.34 6.65
N ARG A 231 14.89 -14.07 7.56
CA ARG A 231 14.04 -15.22 7.24
C ARG A 231 12.56 -14.91 7.35
N ASP A 232 11.77 -15.41 6.40
CA ASP A 232 10.31 -15.41 6.46
C ASP A 232 9.74 -16.54 7.34
N MET A 233 8.41 -16.73 7.34
CA MET A 233 7.76 -17.83 8.08
C MET A 233 8.01 -19.23 7.49
N ASN A 234 8.48 -19.34 6.25
CA ASN A 234 8.90 -20.60 5.62
C ASN A 234 10.41 -20.87 5.83
N HIS A 235 11.10 -19.99 6.57
CA HIS A 235 12.55 -19.92 6.72
C HIS A 235 13.33 -19.58 5.44
N SER A 236 12.65 -19.12 4.38
CA SER A 236 13.27 -18.62 3.16
C SER A 236 13.91 -17.26 3.39
N THR A 237 15.04 -17.03 2.73
CA THR A 237 15.79 -15.78 2.67
C THR A 237 15.50 -15.01 1.38
N PRO A 238 15.91 -13.74 1.26
CA PRO A 238 15.92 -13.00 0.00
C PRO A 238 16.64 -13.74 -1.14
N LEU A 239 17.73 -14.48 -0.85
CA LEU A 239 18.45 -15.29 -1.85
C LEU A 239 17.63 -16.50 -2.33
N ASP A 240 16.91 -17.16 -1.42
CA ASP A 240 16.03 -18.28 -1.79
C ASP A 240 14.91 -17.81 -2.73
N LEU A 241 14.32 -16.63 -2.46
CA LEU A 241 13.32 -16.02 -3.33
C LEU A 241 13.91 -15.62 -4.69
N ALA A 242 15.09 -14.99 -4.72
CA ALA A 242 15.76 -14.64 -5.98
C ALA A 242 16.02 -15.88 -6.85
N THR A 243 16.48 -16.98 -6.24
CA THR A 243 16.68 -18.28 -6.90
C THR A 243 15.35 -18.87 -7.37
N GLN A 244 14.29 -18.84 -6.55
CA GLN A 244 12.94 -19.32 -6.90
C GLN A 244 12.36 -18.58 -8.11
N PHE A 245 12.49 -17.26 -8.15
CA PHE A 245 12.03 -16.42 -9.26
C PHE A 245 12.99 -16.38 -10.45
N LYS A 246 14.20 -16.94 -10.31
CA LYS A 246 15.29 -16.95 -11.31
C LYS A 246 15.77 -15.54 -11.66
N ALA A 247 15.77 -14.65 -10.67
CA ALA A 247 16.31 -13.30 -10.73
C ALA A 247 17.85 -13.37 -10.68
N LYS A 248 18.49 -13.55 -11.86
CA LYS A 248 19.90 -13.94 -11.96
C LYS A 248 20.86 -12.86 -11.47
N ASN A 249 20.58 -11.58 -11.73
CA ASN A 249 21.46 -10.49 -11.32
C ASN A 249 21.44 -10.34 -9.80
N VAL A 250 20.23 -10.39 -9.21
CA VAL A 250 20.00 -10.38 -7.77
C VAL A 250 20.59 -11.62 -7.10
N GLU A 251 20.35 -12.82 -7.64
CA GLU A 251 20.86 -14.10 -7.11
C GLU A 251 22.40 -14.13 -7.09
N ASN A 252 23.05 -13.69 -8.17
CA ASN A 252 24.51 -13.62 -8.23
C ASN A 252 25.08 -12.60 -7.22
N TYR A 253 24.43 -11.45 -7.07
CA TYR A 253 24.85 -10.43 -6.10
C TYR A 253 24.74 -10.93 -4.65
N LEU A 254 23.59 -11.53 -4.29
CA LEU A 254 23.38 -12.06 -2.94
C LEU A 254 24.35 -13.22 -2.61
N LYS A 255 24.66 -14.09 -3.58
CA LYS A 255 25.71 -15.12 -3.42
C LYS A 255 27.11 -14.54 -3.25
N ALA A 256 27.43 -13.43 -3.91
CA ALA A 256 28.73 -12.78 -3.74
C ALA A 256 28.89 -12.26 -2.30
N LEU A 257 27.85 -11.70 -1.71
CA LEU A 257 27.83 -11.30 -0.29
C LEU A 257 28.05 -12.51 0.63
N THR A 258 27.34 -13.63 0.39
CA THR A 258 27.47 -14.83 1.25
C THR A 258 28.85 -15.46 1.23
N ASN A 259 29.62 -15.27 0.15
CA ASN A 259 30.98 -15.79 0.04
C ASN A 259 32.01 -14.87 0.72
N GLN A 260 31.78 -13.55 0.72
CA GLN A 260 32.66 -12.58 1.39
C GLN A 260 32.67 -12.79 2.91
N ASP A 261 31.52 -13.14 3.51
CA ASP A 261 31.41 -13.46 4.94
C ASP A 261 32.10 -14.79 5.33
N VAL A 262 32.55 -15.61 4.37
CA VAL A 262 33.24 -16.89 4.62
C VAL A 262 34.77 -16.77 4.47
N GLU A 263 35.27 -15.83 3.66
CA GLU A 263 36.71 -15.60 3.47
C GLU A 263 37.36 -14.79 4.61
N THR A 264 36.59 -14.12 5.48
CA THR A 264 37.15 -13.28 6.56
C THR A 264 37.52 -14.01 7.85
N ASP A 265 37.17 -15.30 8.01
CA ASP A 265 37.38 -16.08 9.24
C ASP A 265 38.53 -17.12 9.15
N VAL A 266 39.37 -17.10 8.10
CA VAL A 266 40.35 -18.18 7.83
C VAL A 266 41.84 -17.83 7.99
N ASP A 267 42.22 -16.56 8.13
CA ASP A 267 43.62 -16.11 7.93
C ASP A 267 44.40 -15.67 9.20
N ASP A 268 43.91 -15.88 10.42
CA ASP A 268 44.59 -15.40 11.66
C ASP A 268 44.93 -16.51 12.70
N LEU A 269 45.17 -17.75 12.24
CA LEU A 269 45.68 -18.85 13.08
C LEU A 269 46.79 -19.67 12.40
N CYS A 270 47.86 -19.01 11.95
CA CYS A 270 49.09 -19.71 11.57
C CYS A 270 50.38 -18.87 11.71
N SER A 271 50.69 -18.38 12.92
CA SER A 271 52.04 -17.95 13.30
C SER A 271 52.24 -17.95 14.82
N GLU A 272 52.67 -19.09 15.36
CA GLU A 272 53.78 -19.26 16.33
C GLU A 272 53.64 -20.54 17.18
N GLY A 273 54.78 -21.11 17.57
CA GLY A 273 54.89 -21.93 18.79
C GLY A 273 54.31 -23.34 18.77
N GLY A 274 54.99 -24.29 18.12
CA GLY A 274 54.77 -25.72 18.41
C GLY A 274 55.40 -26.13 19.74
N LEU A 275 54.62 -26.66 20.68
CA LEU A 275 55.09 -27.51 21.78
C LEU A 275 54.09 -28.64 22.08
N THR A 276 54.60 -29.86 21.98
CA THR A 276 54.26 -31.10 22.70
C THR A 276 52.85 -31.32 23.27
N TYR A 277 52.22 -32.40 22.81
CA TYR A 277 51.16 -33.10 23.54
C TYR A 277 51.65 -33.53 24.93
N ASP A 278 50.86 -33.23 25.97
CA ASP A 278 50.84 -33.99 27.22
C ASP A 278 49.41 -34.44 27.51
N THR A 279 49.27 -35.74 27.78
CA THR A 279 48.03 -36.39 28.21
C THR A 279 47.74 -36.10 29.67
N TYR A 280 46.51 -35.73 30.01
CA TYR A 280 46.04 -35.78 31.41
C TYR A 280 44.74 -36.58 31.55
N GLU A 281 44.68 -37.30 32.67
CA GLU A 281 43.81 -38.43 32.91
C GLU A 281 42.42 -38.01 33.43
N SER A 282 41.52 -39.00 33.41
CA SER A 282 40.27 -39.01 34.14
C SER A 282 40.48 -38.95 35.65
N ASP A 283 39.59 -38.29 36.41
CA ASP A 283 38.60 -39.01 37.23
C ASP A 283 37.76 -38.12 38.18
N ASN A 284 36.58 -38.66 38.53
CA ASN A 284 35.69 -38.35 39.66
C ASN A 284 34.93 -36.99 39.63
N VAL A 285 33.62 -36.94 39.37
CA VAL A 285 32.45 -37.52 40.08
C VAL A 285 31.97 -36.66 41.26
N PHE A 286 30.76 -36.11 41.13
CA PHE A 286 29.72 -36.22 42.16
C PHE A 286 28.31 -36.14 41.56
N GLU A 287 27.38 -36.93 42.10
CA GLU A 287 26.03 -37.14 41.57
C GLU A 287 25.01 -36.12 42.13
N SER A 288 23.97 -35.79 41.38
CA SER A 288 22.58 -36.21 41.69
C SER A 288 21.51 -35.60 40.76
N GLU A 289 20.49 -36.41 40.47
CA GLU A 289 19.37 -36.21 39.52
C GLU A 289 18.03 -36.08 40.34
N PRO A 290 16.77 -36.16 39.81
CA PRO A 290 16.24 -36.03 38.44
C PRO A 290 14.86 -35.29 38.31
N THR A 291 14.27 -35.38 37.10
CA THR A 291 12.82 -35.23 36.75
C THR A 291 12.31 -33.79 36.53
N SER A 292 11.29 -33.48 35.71
CA SER A 292 10.39 -34.26 34.83
C SER A 292 9.84 -33.28 33.75
N LYS A 293 9.41 -33.62 32.53
CA LYS A 293 9.07 -34.88 31.81
C LYS A 293 9.13 -34.62 30.29
N ARG A 294 9.10 -35.66 29.44
CA ARG A 294 8.89 -35.58 27.98
C ARG A 294 7.70 -36.46 27.59
N VAL A 295 6.70 -35.94 26.89
CA VAL A 295 5.67 -36.76 26.21
C VAL A 295 5.52 -36.26 24.78
N SER A 296 5.76 -37.18 23.85
CA SER A 296 5.60 -37.00 22.42
C SER A 296 4.14 -37.12 21.99
N GLN A 297 3.75 -36.43 20.91
CA GLN A 297 2.98 -37.09 19.85
C GLN A 297 3.18 -36.39 18.50
N LYS A 298 3.63 -37.15 17.50
CA LYS A 298 3.50 -36.77 16.09
C LYS A 298 2.08 -37.14 15.64
N SER A 299 1.43 -36.27 14.88
CA SER A 299 0.30 -36.64 14.03
C SER A 299 0.43 -35.96 12.67
N ASN A 300 0.33 -36.74 11.61
CA ASN A 300 0.49 -36.28 10.24
C ASN A 300 -0.73 -35.45 9.80
N MET A 301 -0.50 -34.38 9.04
CA MET A 301 -1.37 -34.08 7.89
C MET A 301 -0.52 -33.70 6.69
N SER A 302 -0.44 -34.61 5.72
CA SER A 302 -0.09 -34.26 4.35
C SER A 302 -1.25 -33.50 3.72
N PHE A 303 -1.02 -32.33 3.15
CA PHE A 303 -1.90 -31.80 2.12
C PHE A 303 -1.13 -31.43 0.86
N ARG A 304 -1.79 -31.65 -0.28
CA ARG A 304 -1.19 -31.64 -1.61
C ARG A 304 -0.85 -30.22 -2.07
N MET A 305 0.16 -30.14 -2.94
CA MET A 305 0.29 -29.02 -3.88
C MET A 305 -1.05 -28.76 -4.57
N VAL A 306 -1.53 -27.53 -4.50
CA VAL A 306 -2.45 -26.98 -5.50
C VAL A 306 -1.57 -26.23 -6.48
N ASP A 307 -1.36 -26.83 -7.65
CA ASP A 307 -0.59 -26.26 -8.73
C ASP A 307 -1.33 -25.01 -9.27
N MET A 308 -0.77 -23.81 -9.04
CA MET A 308 -1.31 -22.55 -9.59
C MET A 308 -0.85 -22.33 -11.03
N SER A 309 -1.11 -23.32 -11.87
CA SER A 309 -0.99 -23.24 -13.34
C SER A 309 -2.34 -22.84 -13.98
N SER A 310 -2.84 -21.65 -13.64
CA SER A 310 -4.00 -21.00 -14.28
C SER A 310 -3.89 -19.48 -14.06
N ASN A 311 -4.18 -18.57 -14.99
CA ASN A 311 -4.82 -18.69 -16.30
C ASN A 311 -4.23 -17.61 -17.23
N LYS A 312 -3.57 -18.01 -18.32
CA LYS A 312 -3.36 -17.14 -19.50
C LYS A 312 -4.22 -17.70 -20.64
N GLN A 313 -4.82 -16.78 -21.40
CA GLN A 313 -5.72 -17.02 -22.53
C GLN A 313 -7.13 -17.53 -22.16
N GLN A 314 -8.09 -16.61 -22.17
CA GLN A 314 -9.13 -16.68 -23.20
C GLN A 314 -9.72 -15.28 -23.45
N ALA A 315 -9.64 -14.85 -24.70
CA ALA A 315 -10.34 -13.69 -25.22
C ALA A 315 -11.12 -14.13 -26.46
N VAL A 316 -12.26 -13.46 -26.69
CA VAL A 316 -13.07 -13.50 -27.93
C VAL A 316 -13.82 -14.81 -28.20
N LYS A 317 -15.14 -14.81 -27.98
CA LYS A 317 -16.14 -14.74 -29.07
C LYS A 317 -17.57 -14.54 -28.54
N LEU A 318 -18.29 -13.64 -29.24
CA LEU A 318 -19.71 -13.29 -29.13
C LEU A 318 -20.12 -12.61 -27.81
#